data_AF-A0A4Q2QQH7-F1
#
_entry.id   AF-A0A4Q2QQH7-F1
#
_cell.length_a   1.000
_cell.length_b   1.000
_cell.length_c   1.000
_cell.angle_alpha   90.00
_cell.angle_beta   90.00
_cell.angle_gamma   90.00
#
_symmetry.space_group_name_H-M   'P 1'
#
loop_
_entity.id
_entity.type
_entity.pdbx_description
1 polymer ?
#
loop_
_entity_poly.entity_id
_entity_poly.type
_entity_poly.pdbx_seq_one_letter_code
_entity_poly.pdbx_strand_id
1 'polypeptide(L)'
;GQQGTVGMGIPGSISPYTGVVKNANSTWLNGQPFDKDLSLRLEREVRLANDANCLAVSEAVDGAAAGAQTVFAVIIGTGCGAGVALNGRAHIGGNGNAGEWGHNPLPWMNDDELRYRAEVPCYCGKQGC
;
A
#
# COMPACT_ATOMS: atom_id res chain seq x y z
N GLY A 1 -7.56 -18.91 25.76
CA GLY A 1 -6.98 -18.94 24.39
C GLY A 1 -5.50 -18.60 24.47
N GLN A 2 -4.77 -18.69 23.35
CA GLN A 2 -3.33 -18.39 23.28
C GLN A 2 -3.07 -16.92 22.90
N GLN A 3 -1.90 -16.40 23.28
CA GLN A 3 -1.44 -15.05 22.93
C GLN A 3 -0.54 -15.12 21.69
N GLY A 4 -0.89 -14.37 20.65
CA GLY A 4 -0.13 -14.28 19.40
C GLY A 4 -0.03 -12.86 18.89
N THR A 5 0.86 -12.63 17.92
CA THR A 5 1.04 -11.34 17.23
C THR A 5 -0.17 -11.00 16.36
N VAL A 6 -0.50 -9.71 16.25
CA VAL A 6 -1.62 -9.25 15.42
C VAL A 6 -1.11 -8.28 14.35
N GLY A 7 -1.31 -8.66 13.09
CA GLY A 7 -1.12 -7.82 11.92
C GLY A 7 -2.40 -7.72 11.11
N MET A 8 -2.66 -6.57 10.49
CA MET A 8 -3.84 -6.39 9.65
C MET A 8 -3.51 -5.57 8.40
N GLY A 9 -3.86 -6.13 7.23
CA GLY A 9 -3.89 -5.40 5.98
C GLY A 9 -5.16 -4.56 5.89
N ILE A 10 -5.04 -3.29 5.52
CA ILE A 10 -6.17 -2.39 5.30
C ILE A 10 -6.10 -1.79 3.89
N PRO A 11 -7.25 -1.50 3.24
CA PRO A 11 -7.28 -0.83 1.95
C PRO A 11 -7.09 0.68 2.14
N GLY A 12 -5.92 1.08 2.64
CA GLY A 12 -5.51 2.43 3.05
C GLY A 12 -4.15 2.41 3.76
N SER A 13 -3.63 3.55 4.20
CA SER A 13 -2.32 3.61 4.89
C SER A 13 -2.38 4.47 6.15
N ILE A 14 -1.53 4.17 7.14
CA ILE A 14 -1.30 5.08 8.27
C ILE A 14 -0.35 6.18 7.80
N SER A 15 -0.75 7.43 8.02
CA SER A 15 0.15 8.57 7.82
C SER A 15 1.24 8.59 8.89
N PRO A 16 2.54 8.55 8.53
CA PRO A 16 3.62 8.63 9.52
C PRO A 16 3.67 9.98 10.25
N TYR A 17 3.03 11.02 9.70
CA TYR A 17 3.00 12.37 10.29
C TYR A 17 1.86 12.57 11.29
N THR A 18 0.69 12.03 11.00
CA THR A 18 -0.52 12.26 11.81
C THR A 18 -0.90 11.06 12.67
N GLY A 19 -0.39 9.86 12.36
CA GLY A 19 -0.69 8.64 13.10
C GLY A 19 -2.15 8.19 12.97
N VAL A 20 -2.82 8.60 11.90
CA VAL A 20 -4.19 8.19 11.55
C VAL A 20 -4.25 7.66 10.13
N VAL A 21 -5.28 6.88 9.82
CA VAL A 21 -5.48 6.31 8.49
C VAL A 21 -5.79 7.40 7.45
N LYS A 22 -5.25 7.25 6.25
CA LYS A 22 -5.48 8.09 5.06
C LYS A 22 -5.72 7.24 3.82
N ASN A 23 -6.35 7.85 2.81
CA ASN A 23 -6.58 7.29 1.48
C ASN A 23 -7.21 5.89 1.51
N ALA A 24 -8.07 5.63 2.49
CA ALA A 24 -8.74 4.34 2.60
C ALA A 24 -10.04 4.32 1.80
N ASN A 25 -10.27 3.21 1.07
CA ASN A 25 -11.56 2.93 0.42
C ASN A 25 -12.67 2.67 1.44
N SER A 26 -12.31 2.09 2.60
CA SER A 26 -13.16 2.07 3.80
C SER A 26 -13.16 3.46 4.44
N THR A 27 -13.93 4.37 3.86
CA THR A 27 -13.81 5.82 4.10
C THR A 27 -13.99 6.24 5.56
N TRP A 28 -14.75 5.48 6.35
CA TRP A 28 -14.95 5.70 7.79
C TRP A 28 -13.68 5.49 8.64
N LEU A 29 -12.66 4.83 8.09
CA LEU A 29 -11.35 4.73 8.76
C LEU A 29 -10.52 6.01 8.60
N ASN A 30 -10.75 6.82 7.56
CA ASN A 30 -9.94 8.01 7.32
C ASN A 30 -10.01 8.98 8.51
N GLY A 31 -8.85 9.44 8.97
CA GLY A 31 -8.72 10.31 10.14
C GLY A 31 -8.80 9.57 11.49
N GLN A 32 -8.96 8.24 11.51
CA GLN A 32 -9.03 7.46 12.75
C GLN A 32 -7.68 6.84 13.14
N PRO A 33 -7.37 6.74 14.44
CA PRO A 33 -6.16 6.09 14.97
C PRO A 33 -6.35 4.58 15.12
N PHE A 34 -6.70 3.91 14.02
CA PHE A 34 -7.27 2.56 14.04
C PHE A 34 -6.34 1.49 14.64
N ASP A 35 -5.03 1.61 14.45
CA ASP A 35 -4.01 0.76 15.08
C ASP A 35 -4.03 0.86 16.60
N LYS A 36 -4.18 2.08 17.13
CA LYS A 36 -4.25 2.35 18.58
C LYS A 36 -5.54 1.85 19.18
N ASP A 37 -6.66 2.08 18.48
CA ASP A 37 -7.98 1.61 18.93
C ASP A 37 -8.02 0.07 19.02
N LEU A 38 -7.46 -0.62 18.01
CA LEU A 38 -7.34 -2.07 18.04
C LEU A 38 -6.37 -2.54 19.12
N SER A 39 -5.21 -1.87 19.26
CA SER A 39 -4.21 -2.23 20.27
C SER A 39 -4.77 -2.13 21.69
N LEU A 40 -5.55 -1.08 21.97
CA LEU A 40 -6.21 -0.87 23.26
C LEU A 40 -7.25 -1.96 23.52
N ARG A 41 -8.10 -2.28 22.54
CA ARG A 41 -9.16 -3.30 22.68
C ARG A 41 -8.61 -4.73 22.81
N LEU A 42 -7.46 -5.02 22.21
CA LEU A 42 -6.84 -6.34 22.22
C LEU A 42 -5.77 -6.49 23.31
N GLU A 43 -5.46 -5.41 24.03
CA GLU A 43 -4.40 -5.32 25.04
C GLU A 43 -3.05 -5.85 24.52
N ARG A 44 -2.71 -5.53 23.27
CA ARG A 44 -1.47 -5.97 22.60
C ARG A 44 -1.13 -5.10 21.41
N GLU A 45 0.13 -5.17 20.96
CA GLU A 45 0.57 -4.48 19.75
C GLU A 45 -0.18 -4.97 18.51
N VAL A 46 -0.71 -4.02 17.74
CA VAL A 46 -1.32 -4.26 16.42
C VAL A 46 -0.51 -3.50 15.37
N ARG A 47 -0.06 -4.21 14.33
CA ARG A 47 0.62 -3.58 13.18
C ARG A 47 -0.30 -3.54 11.98
N LEU A 48 -0.44 -2.37 11.37
CA LEU A 48 -1.20 -2.19 10.13
C LEU A 48 -0.26 -1.99 8.94
N ALA A 49 -0.67 -2.50 7.79
CA ALA A 49 -0.04 -2.22 6.50
C ALA A 49 -1.13 -2.06 5.42
N ASN A 50 -0.80 -1.39 4.31
CA ASN A 50 -1.68 -1.42 3.15
C ASN A 50 -1.64 -2.81 2.49
N ASP A 51 -2.69 -3.14 1.73
CA ASP A 51 -2.84 -4.39 0.99
C ASP A 51 -1.67 -4.71 0.05
N ALA A 52 -1.15 -3.72 -0.69
CA ALA A 52 -0.02 -3.92 -1.60
C ALA A 52 1.29 -4.27 -0.86
N ASN A 53 1.54 -3.66 0.30
CA ASN A 53 2.67 -4.01 1.17
C ASN A 53 2.48 -5.39 1.81
N CYS A 54 1.25 -5.75 2.18
CA CYS A 54 0.95 -7.11 2.65
C CYS A 54 1.28 -8.15 1.57
N LEU A 55 0.90 -7.89 0.30
CA LEU A 55 1.29 -8.75 -0.82
C LEU A 55 2.81 -8.86 -0.93
N ALA A 56 3.52 -7.74 -0.98
CA ALA A 56 4.99 -7.76 -1.13
C ALA A 56 5.69 -8.52 -0.01
N VAL A 57 5.22 -8.39 1.25
CA VAL A 57 5.77 -9.16 2.38
C VAL A 57 5.41 -10.64 2.26
N SER A 58 4.17 -10.97 1.89
CA SER A 58 3.75 -12.37 1.69
C SER A 58 4.63 -13.05 0.65
N GLU A 59 4.81 -12.41 -0.52
CA GLU A 59 5.63 -12.98 -1.59
C GLU A 59 7.11 -13.08 -1.20
N ALA A 60 7.62 -12.16 -0.39
CA ALA A 60 9.02 -12.14 0.04
C ALA A 60 9.35 -13.14 1.16
N VAL A 61 8.38 -13.47 2.02
CA VAL A 61 8.62 -14.33 3.20
C VAL A 61 8.48 -15.80 2.82
N ASP A 62 7.34 -16.20 2.26
CA ASP A 62 7.00 -17.60 1.99
C ASP A 62 6.25 -17.82 0.67
N GLY A 63 6.03 -16.76 -0.13
CA GLY A 63 5.45 -16.86 -1.46
C GLY A 63 6.48 -17.05 -2.58
N ALA A 64 6.14 -16.57 -3.78
CA ALA A 64 6.89 -16.85 -5.01
C ALA A 64 8.29 -16.23 -5.05
N ALA A 65 8.56 -15.24 -4.20
CA ALA A 65 9.84 -14.54 -4.10
C ALA A 65 10.56 -14.86 -2.77
N ALA A 66 10.21 -15.96 -2.10
CA ALA A 66 10.85 -16.37 -0.84
C ALA A 66 12.38 -16.44 -0.99
N GLY A 67 13.08 -15.79 -0.06
CA GLY A 67 14.55 -15.70 -0.04
C GLY A 67 15.15 -14.60 -0.92
N ALA A 68 14.36 -13.87 -1.71
CA ALA A 68 14.82 -12.69 -2.43
C ALA A 68 15.09 -11.52 -1.46
N GLN A 69 16.18 -10.78 -1.69
CA GLN A 69 16.52 -9.61 -0.88
C GLN A 69 15.62 -8.41 -1.17
N THR A 70 15.17 -8.27 -2.42
CA THR A 70 14.33 -7.16 -2.87
C THR A 70 13.18 -7.74 -3.68
N VAL A 71 11.96 -7.41 -3.28
CA VAL A 71 10.73 -7.85 -3.95
C VAL A 71 9.91 -6.63 -4.30
N PHE A 72 9.56 -6.50 -5.58
CA PHE A 72 8.59 -5.53 -6.08
C PHE A 72 7.38 -6.31 -6.56
N ALA A 73 6.31 -6.34 -5.76
CA ALA A 73 5.10 -7.07 -6.06
C ALA A 73 4.09 -6.14 -6.71
N VAL A 74 3.63 -6.48 -7.92
CA VAL A 74 2.74 -5.66 -8.74
C VAL A 74 1.34 -6.26 -8.76
N ILE A 75 0.34 -5.41 -8.53
CA ILE A 75 -1.08 -5.73 -8.66
C ILE A 75 -1.57 -5.08 -9.95
N ILE A 76 -2.09 -5.88 -10.88
CA ILE A 76 -2.75 -5.41 -12.10
C ILE A 76 -4.18 -5.94 -12.08
N GLY A 77 -5.16 -5.05 -12.01
CA GLY A 77 -6.57 -5.39 -11.91
C GLY A 77 -7.46 -4.22 -12.33
N THR A 78 -8.44 -3.86 -11.49
CA THR A 78 -9.27 -2.65 -11.72
C THR A 78 -8.46 -1.35 -11.71
N GLY A 79 -7.28 -1.37 -11.10
CA GLY A 79 -6.23 -0.36 -11.20
C GLY A 79 -4.86 -1.03 -11.19
N CYS A 80 -3.81 -0.23 -10.98
CA CYS A 80 -2.46 -0.73 -10.77
C CYS A 80 -1.89 -0.21 -9.45
N GLY A 81 -1.13 -1.06 -8.77
CA GLY A 81 -0.49 -0.74 -7.51
C GLY A 81 0.68 -1.69 -7.26
N ALA A 82 1.54 -1.36 -6.31
CA ALA A 82 2.64 -2.23 -5.95
C ALA A 82 3.04 -2.10 -4.48
N GLY A 83 3.71 -3.13 -3.97
CA GLY A 83 4.41 -3.09 -2.70
C GLY A 83 5.88 -3.39 -2.92
N VAL A 84 6.73 -2.82 -2.06
CA VAL A 84 8.16 -3.12 -2.04
C VAL A 84 8.48 -3.82 -0.72
N ALA A 85 9.16 -4.96 -0.77
CA ALA A 85 9.74 -5.59 0.41
C ALA A 85 11.25 -5.68 0.28
N LEU A 86 11.95 -5.33 1.35
CA LEU A 86 13.40 -5.44 1.49
C LEU A 86 13.70 -6.40 2.64
N ASN A 87 14.41 -7.49 2.35
CA ASN A 87 14.74 -8.55 3.29
C ASN A 87 13.51 -9.06 4.07
N GLY A 88 12.42 -9.35 3.36
CA GLY A 88 11.16 -9.85 3.94
C GLY A 88 10.35 -8.82 4.73
N ARG A 89 10.69 -7.52 4.66
CA ARG A 89 9.99 -6.44 5.39
C ARG A 89 9.45 -5.40 4.42
N ALA A 90 8.23 -4.94 4.65
CA ALA A 90 7.64 -3.86 3.86
C ALA A 90 8.52 -2.60 3.92
N HIS A 91 8.81 -2.04 2.75
CA HIS A 91 9.44 -0.75 2.59
C HIS A 91 8.36 0.29 2.32
N ILE A 92 8.02 1.08 3.34
CA ILE A 92 6.88 2.01 3.30
C ILE A 92 7.21 3.40 2.71
N GLY A 93 8.50 3.75 2.60
CA GLY A 93 8.96 5.07 2.18
C GLY A 93 8.68 6.18 3.21
N GLY A 94 9.28 7.37 3.01
CA GLY A 94 9.21 8.47 3.98
C GLY A 94 7.81 9.03 4.24
N ASN A 95 6.92 8.98 3.24
CA ASN A 95 5.54 9.46 3.35
C ASN A 95 4.52 8.32 3.53
N GLY A 96 4.96 7.07 3.69
CA GLY A 96 4.09 5.89 3.75
C GLY A 96 3.42 5.56 2.40
N ASN A 97 4.08 5.88 1.28
CA ASN A 97 3.54 5.75 -0.08
C ASN A 97 4.53 5.07 -1.04
N ALA A 98 5.54 4.36 -0.54
CA ALA A 98 6.37 3.54 -1.41
C ALA A 98 5.51 2.45 -2.06
N GLY A 99 5.77 2.20 -3.35
CA GLY A 99 4.99 1.23 -4.13
C GLY A 99 3.71 1.79 -4.75
N GLU A 100 3.37 3.07 -4.54
CA GLU A 100 2.31 3.80 -5.29
C GLU A 100 2.73 4.05 -6.76
N TRP A 101 3.22 2.99 -7.43
CA TRP A 101 3.83 2.98 -8.74
C TRP A 101 2.82 3.37 -9.83
N GLY A 102 1.57 2.94 -9.68
CA GLY A 102 0.46 3.24 -10.58
C GLY A 102 0.00 4.70 -10.59
N HIS A 103 0.70 5.58 -9.89
CA HIS A 103 0.48 7.03 -9.93
C HIS A 103 1.63 7.79 -10.57
N ASN A 104 2.61 7.09 -11.16
CA ASN A 104 3.66 7.71 -11.94
C ASN A 104 3.23 7.90 -13.39
N PRO A 105 3.50 9.05 -14.02
CA PRO A 105 3.19 9.23 -15.42
C PRO A 105 4.03 8.30 -16.30
N LEU A 106 3.42 7.78 -17.37
CA LEU A 106 4.18 7.03 -18.38
C LEU A 106 5.26 7.92 -19.03
N PRO A 107 6.53 7.45 -19.10
CA PRO A 107 7.58 8.17 -19.81
C PRO A 107 7.41 8.01 -21.32
N TRP A 108 7.82 9.03 -22.08
CA TRP A 108 7.90 8.99 -23.56
C TRP A 108 6.61 8.54 -24.27
N MET A 109 5.47 9.07 -23.84
CA MET A 109 4.16 8.74 -24.41
C MET A 109 4.11 8.97 -25.93
N ASN A 110 3.52 8.02 -26.65
CA ASN A 110 3.14 8.17 -28.05
C ASN A 110 1.83 8.97 -28.19
N ASP A 111 1.42 9.26 -29.42
CA ASP A 111 0.21 10.06 -29.70
C ASP A 111 -1.06 9.43 -29.13
N ASP A 112 -1.18 8.09 -29.13
CA ASP A 112 -2.34 7.39 -28.59
C ASP A 112 -2.40 7.50 -27.07
N GLU A 113 -1.27 7.36 -26.38
CA GLU A 113 -1.13 7.49 -24.93
C GLU A 113 -1.34 8.95 -24.48
N LEU A 114 -0.91 9.93 -25.27
CA LEU A 114 -1.18 11.35 -25.02
C LEU A 114 -2.68 11.66 -25.09
N ARG A 115 -3.43 11.03 -26.00
CA ARG A 115 -4.90 11.13 -26.03
C ARG A 115 -5.52 10.49 -24.81
N TYR A 116 -5.11 9.26 -24.47
CA TYR A 116 -5.62 8.54 -23.30
C TYR A 116 -5.40 9.34 -22.00
N ARG A 117 -4.21 9.94 -21.84
CA ARG A 117 -3.87 10.83 -20.72
C ARG A 117 -4.84 12.01 -20.56
N ALA A 118 -5.36 12.55 -21.67
CA ALA A 118 -6.29 13.68 -21.64
C ALA A 118 -7.73 13.24 -21.32
N GLU A 119 -8.11 12.03 -21.72
CA GLU A 119 -9.47 11.50 -21.62
C GLU A 119 -9.74 10.74 -20.31
N VAL A 120 -8.71 10.12 -19.73
CA VAL A 120 -8.85 9.27 -18.54
C VAL A 120 -8.17 9.94 -17.33
N PRO A 121 -8.95 10.65 -16.49
CA PRO A 121 -8.41 11.25 -15.29
C PRO A 121 -8.08 10.20 -14.24
N CYS A 122 -6.95 10.36 -13.55
CA CYS A 122 -6.67 9.59 -12.34
C CYS A 122 -7.36 10.25 -11.13
N TYR A 123 -7.91 9.44 -10.22
CA TYR A 123 -8.56 9.96 -9.01
C TYR A 123 -7.60 10.75 -8.09
N CYS A 124 -6.28 10.54 -8.23
CA CYS A 124 -5.26 11.29 -7.49
C CYS A 124 -5.15 12.76 -7.95
N GLY A 125 -5.90 13.16 -8.98
CA GLY A 125 -5.90 14.51 -9.55
C GLY A 125 -4.77 14.78 -10.54
N LYS A 126 -4.01 13.74 -10.93
CA LYS A 126 -2.98 13.80 -11.98
C LYS A 126 -3.49 13.14 -13.27
N GLN A 127 -2.73 13.33 -14.35
CA GLN A 127 -3.02 12.79 -15.67
C GLN A 127 -1.90 11.84 -16.10
N GLY A 128 -2.28 10.76 -16.78
CA GLY A 128 -1.34 9.82 -17.39
C GLY A 128 -0.65 8.89 -16.40
N CYS A 129 -1.22 8.74 -15.20
CA CYS A 129 -0.87 7.70 -14.23
C CYS A 129 -1.06 6.29 -14.81
#